data_AF-A0A9P6PJQ5-F1
#
_entry.id   AF-A0A9P6PJQ5-F1
#
_cell.length_a   1.000
_cell.length_b   1.000
_cell.length_c   1.000
_cell.angle_alpha   90.00
_cell.angle_beta   90.00
_cell.angle_gamma   90.00
#
_symmetry.space_group_name_H-M   'P 1'
#
loop_
_entity.id
_entity.type
_entity.pdbx_description
1 polymer ?
#
loop_
_entity_poly.entity_id
_entity_poly.type
_entity_poly.pdbx_seq_one_letter_code
_entity_poly.pdbx_strand_id
1 'polypeptide(L)'
;MRFSYWNDPSWDDHREAAKAAVRGVWAQYKPTTDVAEPLSDVAEHMRHDDYDSEDDMNSQLLNLVGASGRMKKRRIADQLDSFVEGDRVAKAPLDYWKSDDDEHKDIRRMARDYFCIPATSAPSERAFAKARAFIPYTRNRLSAGRLKDLMLLGS
;
A
#
# COMPACT_ATOMS: atom_id res chain seq x y z
N MET A 1 6.18 -28.58 9.08
CA MET A 1 6.55 -27.80 10.27
C MET A 1 5.42 -26.85 10.60
N ARG A 2 4.82 -26.95 11.79
CA ARG A 2 3.78 -26.03 12.24
C ARG A 2 4.47 -24.92 13.05
N PHE A 3 4.45 -23.69 12.55
CA PHE A 3 5.08 -22.53 13.20
C PHE A 3 4.21 -22.06 14.37
N SER A 4 4.07 -22.88 15.43
CA SER A 4 3.21 -22.57 16.58
C SER A 4 3.92 -21.81 17.71
N TYR A 5 5.23 -21.59 17.61
CA TYR A 5 6.01 -20.87 18.63
C TYR A 5 5.59 -19.40 18.77
N TRP A 6 4.98 -18.81 17.74
CA TRP A 6 4.48 -17.43 17.78
C TRP A 6 3.32 -17.23 18.77
N ASN A 7 2.67 -18.32 19.21
CA ASN A 7 1.59 -18.28 20.19
C ASN A 7 2.08 -18.41 21.63
N ASP A 8 3.39 -18.59 21.83
CA ASP A 8 3.99 -18.64 23.16
C ASP A 8 3.95 -17.23 23.79
N PRO A 9 3.53 -17.09 25.07
CA PRO A 9 3.53 -15.81 25.79
C PRO A 9 4.87 -15.08 25.78
N SER A 10 5.98 -15.81 25.67
CA SER A 10 7.34 -15.22 25.58
C SER A 10 7.55 -14.33 24.36
N TRP A 11 6.70 -14.47 23.32
CA TRP A 11 6.77 -13.66 22.11
C TRP A 11 5.83 -12.46 22.11
N ASP A 12 5.05 -12.24 23.17
CA ASP A 12 4.03 -11.19 23.23
C ASP A 12 4.64 -9.81 23.00
N ASP A 13 5.74 -9.50 23.68
CA ASP A 13 6.47 -8.24 23.53
C ASP A 13 6.95 -8.04 22.08
N HIS A 14 7.46 -9.10 21.46
CA HIS A 14 7.91 -9.08 20.07
C HIS A 14 6.74 -8.88 19.09
N ARG A 15 5.57 -9.48 19.37
CA ARG A 15 4.37 -9.30 18.54
C ARG A 15 3.83 -7.88 18.63
N GLU A 16 3.77 -7.32 19.83
CA GLU A 16 3.32 -5.93 20.00
C GLU A 16 4.31 -4.93 19.41
N ALA A 17 5.62 -5.15 19.57
CA ALA A 17 6.64 -4.35 18.91
C ALA A 17 6.53 -4.44 17.37
N ALA A 18 6.30 -5.63 16.82
CA ALA A 18 6.11 -5.81 15.38
C ALA A 18 4.85 -5.10 14.87
N LYS A 19 3.72 -5.22 15.57
CA LYS A 19 2.48 -4.48 15.23
C LYS A 19 2.70 -2.97 15.27
N ALA A 20 3.40 -2.46 16.28
CA ALA A 20 3.73 -1.04 16.40
C ALA A 20 4.61 -0.57 15.24
N ALA A 21 5.61 -1.35 14.84
CA ALA A 21 6.46 -1.04 13.69
C ALA A 21 5.66 -0.98 12.39
N VAL A 22 4.78 -1.95 12.14
CA VAL A 22 3.90 -1.95 10.96
C VAL A 22 2.99 -0.73 10.93
N ARG A 23 2.39 -0.36 12.07
CA ARG A 23 1.56 0.85 12.19
C ARG A 23 2.36 2.13 11.95
N GLY A 24 3.62 2.18 12.39
CA GLY A 24 4.52 3.30 12.12
C GLY A 24 4.82 3.48 10.64
N VAL A 25 5.08 2.38 9.92
CA VAL A 25 5.29 2.38 8.46
C VAL A 25 4.00 2.75 7.72
N TRP A 26 2.85 2.20 8.16
CA TRP A 26 1.56 2.44 7.55
C TRP A 26 1.20 3.92 7.44
N ALA A 27 1.65 4.75 8.39
CA ALA A 27 1.46 6.20 8.34
C ALA A 27 1.99 6.86 7.05
N GLN A 28 3.00 6.27 6.40
CA GLN A 28 3.56 6.76 5.13
C GLN A 28 2.70 6.41 3.91
N TYR A 29 1.87 5.37 4.04
CA TYR A 29 1.05 4.82 2.96
C TYR A 29 -0.40 5.26 3.04
N LYS A 30 -0.82 5.90 4.14
CA LYS A 30 -2.14 6.54 4.22
C LYS A 30 -2.25 7.57 3.09
N PRO A 31 -3.35 7.60 2.32
CA PRO A 31 -3.57 8.67 1.38
C PRO A 31 -3.56 9.98 2.16
N THR A 32 -2.54 10.81 1.90
CA THR A 32 -2.53 12.21 2.33
C THR A 32 -3.78 12.80 1.71
N THR A 33 -4.80 13.01 2.55
CA THR A 33 -6.08 13.65 2.26
C THR A 33 -6.08 14.28 0.88
N ASP A 34 -6.80 13.68 -0.08
CA ASP A 34 -7.12 14.37 -1.33
C ASP A 34 -7.56 15.78 -0.92
N VAL A 35 -6.74 16.76 -1.30
CA VAL A 35 -7.05 18.17 -1.18
C VAL A 35 -8.29 18.34 -2.04
N ALA A 36 -9.46 18.22 -1.41
CA ALA A 36 -10.69 18.71 -1.99
C ALA A 36 -10.41 20.16 -2.36
N GLU A 37 -10.48 20.46 -3.65
CA GLU A 37 -10.39 21.82 -4.13
C GLU A 37 -11.29 22.70 -3.26
N PRO A 38 -10.79 23.85 -2.77
CA PRO A 38 -11.61 24.70 -1.93
C PRO A 38 -12.89 25.04 -2.70
N LEU A 39 -14.02 24.89 -2.02
CA LEU A 39 -15.38 25.19 -2.50
C LEU A 39 -15.60 26.67 -2.91
N SER A 40 -14.54 27.45 -3.17
CA SER A 40 -14.62 28.85 -3.58
C SER A 40 -15.19 29.01 -4.98
N ASP A 41 -14.87 28.10 -5.90
CA ASP A 41 -15.09 28.34 -7.34
C ASP A 41 -16.53 28.00 -7.77
N VAL A 42 -17.24 27.19 -6.97
CA VAL A 42 -18.66 26.87 -7.19
C VAL A 42 -19.57 28.02 -6.73
N ALA A 43 -19.13 28.81 -5.74
CA ALA A 43 -19.94 29.87 -5.16
C ALA A 43 -20.05 31.12 -6.06
N GLU A 44 -19.06 31.39 -6.92
CA GLU A 44 -19.10 32.58 -7.79
C GLU A 44 -20.03 32.45 -9.00
N HIS A 45 -20.44 31.23 -9.39
CA HIS A 45 -21.34 31.01 -10.53
C HIS A 45 -22.84 31.10 -10.20
N MET A 46 -23.23 31.40 -8.96
CA MET A 46 -24.65 31.46 -8.52
C MET A 46 -25.21 32.89 -8.38
N ARG A 47 -24.71 33.87 -9.13
CA ARG A 47 -25.35 35.19 -9.22
C ARG A 47 -26.17 35.31 -10.50
N HIS A 48 -27.48 35.50 -10.35
CA HIS A 48 -28.55 35.60 -11.36
C HIS A 48 -29.04 34.21 -11.85
N ASP A 49 -30.29 33.79 -11.66
CA ASP A 49 -31.58 34.50 -11.79
C ASP A 49 -32.70 33.90 -10.90
N ASP A 50 -33.70 34.73 -10.58
CA ASP A 50 -35.07 34.46 -10.09
C ASP A 50 -35.28 33.66 -8.78
N TYR A 51 -35.54 34.40 -7.69
CA TYR A 51 -35.99 33.89 -6.41
C TYR A 51 -37.49 33.53 -6.48
N ASP A 52 -37.82 32.24 -6.30
CA ASP A 52 -39.15 31.84 -5.87
C ASP A 52 -39.05 30.91 -4.64
N SER A 53 -39.49 31.44 -3.50
CA SER A 53 -39.65 30.82 -2.17
C SER A 53 -38.40 30.48 -1.33
N GLU A 54 -38.35 31.06 -0.12
CA GLU A 54 -37.34 30.79 0.92
C GLU A 54 -37.30 29.31 1.38
N ASP A 55 -38.40 28.58 1.19
CA ASP A 55 -38.50 27.15 1.52
C ASP A 55 -37.72 26.24 0.55
N ASP A 56 -37.56 26.66 -0.72
CA ASP A 56 -36.80 25.88 -1.72
C ASP A 56 -35.28 26.00 -1.50
N MET A 57 -34.82 27.19 -1.11
CA MET A 57 -33.43 27.42 -0.70
C MET A 57 -33.01 26.53 0.48
N ASN A 58 -33.87 26.39 1.49
CA ASN A 58 -33.56 25.55 2.65
C ASN A 58 -33.54 24.07 2.30
N SER A 59 -34.43 23.61 1.41
CA SER A 59 -34.47 22.20 0.99
C SER A 59 -33.30 21.84 0.06
N GLN A 60 -32.88 22.73 -0.83
CA GLN A 60 -31.65 22.56 -1.62
C GLN A 60 -30.39 22.60 -0.74
N LEU A 61 -30.32 23.49 0.25
CA LEU A 61 -29.19 23.59 1.19
C LEU A 61 -29.12 22.37 2.13
N LEU A 62 -30.26 21.84 2.57
CA LEU A 62 -30.35 20.56 3.29
C LEU A 62 -29.94 19.37 2.42
N ASN A 63 -30.24 19.38 1.13
CA ASN A 63 -29.80 18.34 0.20
C ASN A 63 -28.29 18.44 -0.09
N LEU A 64 -27.73 19.64 -0.20
CA LEU A 64 -26.28 19.85 -0.39
C LEU A 64 -25.48 19.50 0.87
N VAL A 65 -25.95 19.94 2.05
CA VAL A 65 -25.37 19.59 3.36
C VAL A 65 -25.59 18.12 3.68
N GLY A 66 -26.74 17.55 3.29
CA GLY A 66 -27.08 16.14 3.45
C GLY A 66 -26.24 15.24 2.54
N ALA A 67 -25.98 15.64 1.30
CA ALA A 67 -25.08 14.95 0.37
C ALA A 67 -23.61 15.04 0.82
N SER A 68 -23.17 16.22 1.29
CA SER A 68 -21.85 16.40 1.90
C SER A 68 -21.69 15.59 3.20
N GLY A 69 -22.74 15.52 4.03
CA GLY A 69 -22.79 14.71 5.25
C GLY A 69 -22.79 13.21 4.97
N ARG A 70 -23.38 12.77 3.85
CA ARG A 70 -23.37 11.37 3.39
C ARG A 70 -22.03 10.99 2.75
N MET A 71 -21.37 11.91 2.05
CA MET A 71 -20.04 11.73 1.49
C MET A 71 -18.95 11.70 2.59
N LYS A 72 -19.09 12.53 3.64
CA LYS A 72 -18.21 12.52 4.83
C LYS A 72 -18.37 11.28 5.72
N LYS A 73 -19.41 10.46 5.54
CA LYS A 73 -19.60 9.22 6.31
C LYS A 73 -18.90 8.01 5.72
N ARG A 74 -18.22 8.17 4.59
CA ARG A 74 -17.08 7.34 4.18
C ARG A 74 -15.80 7.92 4.76
N ARG A 75 -15.78 8.23 6.05
CA ARG A 75 -14.52 8.20 6.82
C ARG A 75 -14.17 6.73 6.94
N ILE A 76 -13.59 6.24 5.85
CA ILE A 76 -13.07 4.89 5.61
C ILE A 76 -12.49 4.42 6.95
N ALA A 77 -13.06 3.37 7.53
CA ALA A 77 -12.38 2.67 8.63
C ALA A 77 -10.95 2.41 8.17
N ASP A 78 -9.96 2.67 9.03
CA ASP A 78 -8.55 2.58 8.62
C ASP A 78 -8.34 1.23 7.91
N GLN A 79 -7.89 1.25 6.64
CA GLN A 79 -7.79 0.03 5.83
C GLN A 79 -6.93 -1.03 6.53
N LEU A 80 -5.99 -0.61 7.37
CA LEU A 80 -5.19 -1.51 8.19
C LEU A 80 -6.00 -2.18 9.29
N ASP A 81 -6.87 -1.45 9.97
CA ASP A 81 -7.70 -2.00 11.04
C ASP A 81 -8.78 -2.93 10.47
N SER A 82 -9.44 -2.53 9.37
CA SER A 82 -10.40 -3.41 8.67
C SER A 82 -9.74 -4.69 8.18
N PHE A 83 -8.51 -4.58 7.66
CA PHE A 83 -7.74 -5.73 7.25
C PHE A 83 -7.46 -6.64 8.44
N VAL A 84 -6.94 -6.12 9.56
CA VAL A 84 -6.55 -6.90 10.76
C VAL A 84 -7.74 -7.63 11.40
N GLU A 85 -8.93 -7.04 11.37
CA GLU A 85 -10.14 -7.64 11.93
C GLU A 85 -10.74 -8.77 11.05
N GLY A 86 -10.46 -8.76 9.75
CA GLY A 86 -11.01 -9.74 8.81
C GLY A 86 -10.45 -11.16 8.99
N ASP A 87 -11.31 -12.18 8.81
CA ASP A 87 -10.90 -13.59 8.74
C ASP A 87 -10.18 -13.88 7.42
N ARG A 88 -9.02 -14.56 7.47
CA ARG A 88 -8.17 -14.75 6.29
C ARG A 88 -7.72 -16.18 6.11
N VAL A 89 -7.90 -16.67 4.88
CA VAL A 89 -7.39 -17.96 4.45
C VAL A 89 -5.87 -17.88 4.27
N ALA A 90 -5.15 -18.85 4.84
CA ALA A 90 -3.71 -19.00 4.67
C ALA A 90 -3.34 -19.28 3.20
N LYS A 91 -3.14 -18.22 2.43
CA LYS A 91 -2.54 -18.26 1.08
C LYS A 91 -1.12 -17.69 1.15
N ALA A 92 -0.31 -17.96 0.12
CA ALA A 92 0.97 -17.27 -0.04
C ALA A 92 0.70 -15.75 -0.02
N PRO A 93 1.38 -14.95 0.84
CA PRO A 93 1.03 -13.55 1.04
C PRO A 93 1.02 -12.72 -0.26
N LEU A 94 2.00 -12.95 -1.15
CA LEU A 94 2.04 -12.26 -2.44
C LEU A 94 0.87 -12.62 -3.36
N ASP A 95 0.38 -13.85 -3.32
CA ASP A 95 -0.77 -14.26 -4.14
C ASP A 95 -2.08 -13.69 -3.60
N TYR A 96 -2.18 -13.50 -2.27
CA TYR A 96 -3.29 -12.77 -1.67
C TYR A 96 -3.31 -11.32 -2.19
N TRP A 97 -2.18 -10.63 -2.20
CA TRP A 97 -2.08 -9.24 -2.64
C TRP A 97 -2.05 -9.03 -4.16
N LYS A 98 -2.13 -10.09 -4.95
CA LYS A 98 -2.30 -10.01 -6.41
C LYS A 98 -3.72 -9.69 -6.84
N SER A 99 -4.73 -9.98 -6.00
CA SER A 99 -6.13 -9.69 -6.36
C SER A 99 -6.37 -8.21 -6.57
N ASP A 100 -7.24 -7.90 -7.52
CA ASP A 100 -7.68 -6.53 -7.76
C ASP A 100 -8.90 -6.24 -6.90
N ASP A 101 -8.62 -5.93 -5.63
CA ASP A 101 -9.60 -5.44 -4.69
C ASP A 101 -9.36 -3.95 -4.44
N ASP A 102 -10.38 -3.17 -4.75
CA ASP A 102 -10.37 -1.72 -4.63
C ASP A 102 -10.46 -1.25 -3.18
N GLU A 103 -10.94 -2.10 -2.27
CA GLU A 103 -11.12 -1.78 -0.86
C GLU A 103 -9.79 -1.66 -0.11
N HIS A 104 -8.76 -2.36 -0.58
CA HIS A 104 -7.47 -2.50 0.10
C HIS A 104 -6.29 -1.94 -0.72
N LYS A 105 -6.52 -0.94 -1.59
CA LYS A 105 -5.51 -0.42 -2.53
C LYS A 105 -4.21 0.02 -1.84
N ASP A 106 -4.31 0.75 -0.73
CA ASP A 106 -3.15 1.39 -0.11
C ASP A 106 -2.36 0.39 0.73
N ILE A 107 -3.05 -0.46 1.50
CA ILE A 107 -2.39 -1.54 2.23
C ILE A 107 -1.79 -2.59 1.29
N ARG A 108 -2.41 -2.84 0.13
CA ARG A 108 -1.85 -3.70 -0.92
C ARG A 108 -0.54 -3.15 -1.46
N ARG A 109 -0.45 -1.83 -1.65
CA ARG A 109 0.80 -1.16 -2.07
C ARG A 109 1.90 -1.41 -1.03
N MET A 110 1.62 -1.14 0.25
CA MET A 110 2.57 -1.41 1.34
C MET A 110 2.98 -2.89 1.36
N ALA A 111 2.01 -3.81 1.29
CA ALA A 111 2.28 -5.22 1.36
C ALA A 111 3.17 -5.72 0.20
N ARG A 112 2.97 -5.22 -1.02
CA ARG A 112 3.81 -5.56 -2.17
C ARG A 112 5.24 -5.06 -2.01
N ASP A 113 5.43 -3.83 -1.52
CA ASP A 113 6.76 -3.27 -1.30
C ASP A 113 7.58 -4.11 -0.31
N TYR A 114 6.96 -4.53 0.81
CA TYR A 114 7.67 -5.27 1.85
C TYR A 114 7.78 -6.77 1.59
N PHE A 115 6.75 -7.43 1.06
CA PHE A 115 6.81 -8.87 0.79
C PHE A 115 7.69 -9.24 -0.41
N CYS A 116 8.05 -8.29 -1.26
CA CYS A 116 9.03 -8.53 -2.33
C CYS A 116 10.48 -8.51 -1.83
N ILE A 117 10.74 -8.03 -0.60
CA ILE A 117 12.08 -8.02 -0.04
C ILE A 117 12.47 -9.47 0.33
N PRO A 118 13.54 -10.03 -0.26
CA PRO A 118 13.98 -11.35 0.12
C PRO A 118 14.49 -11.32 1.57
N ALA A 119 14.07 -12.30 2.37
CA ALA A 119 14.49 -12.40 3.77
C ALA A 119 16.00 -12.70 3.95
N THR A 120 16.70 -13.05 2.87
CA THR A 120 18.12 -13.46 2.91
C THR A 120 18.87 -12.93 1.68
N SER A 121 20.20 -12.84 1.78
CA SER A 121 21.11 -12.57 0.66
C SER A 121 21.30 -13.76 -0.29
N ALA A 122 20.73 -14.93 0.01
CA ALA A 122 20.93 -16.13 -0.79
C ALA A 122 20.57 -15.97 -2.29
N PRO A 123 19.54 -15.20 -2.69
CA PRO A 123 19.26 -14.94 -4.10
C PRO A 123 20.40 -14.18 -4.81
N SER A 124 20.98 -13.16 -4.17
CA SER A 124 22.10 -12.40 -4.75
C SER A 124 23.39 -13.21 -4.77
N GLU A 125 23.67 -13.99 -3.71
CA GLU A 125 24.78 -14.93 -3.68
C GLU A 125 24.71 -15.95 -4.81
N ARG A 126 23.51 -16.47 -5.10
CA ARG A 126 23.29 -17.39 -6.23
C ARG A 126 23.57 -16.71 -7.57
N ALA A 127 23.19 -15.45 -7.74
CA ALA A 127 23.52 -14.68 -8.94
C ALA A 127 25.03 -14.51 -9.10
N PHE A 128 25.76 -14.18 -8.03
CA PHE A 128 27.23 -14.08 -8.06
C PHE A 128 27.92 -15.43 -8.31
N ALA A 129 27.40 -16.52 -7.74
CA ALA A 129 27.90 -17.85 -7.98
C ALA A 129 27.78 -18.26 -9.46
N LYS A 130 26.64 -17.95 -10.11
CA LYS A 130 26.48 -18.13 -11.56
C LYS A 130 27.45 -17.26 -12.35
N ALA A 131 27.63 -16.01 -11.93
CA ALA A 131 28.48 -15.08 -12.64
C ALA A 131 29.97 -15.47 -12.63
N ARG A 132 30.41 -16.27 -11.66
CA ARG A 132 31.74 -16.88 -11.67
C ARG A 132 32.02 -17.67 -12.95
N ALA A 133 30.99 -18.26 -13.57
CA ALA A 133 31.16 -18.96 -14.85
C ALA A 133 31.57 -18.02 -16.00
N PHE A 134 31.27 -16.72 -15.90
CA PHE A 134 31.68 -15.70 -16.88
C PHE A 134 33.11 -15.21 -16.70
N ILE A 135 33.77 -15.57 -15.59
CA ILE A 135 35.17 -15.25 -15.31
C ILE A 135 36.01 -16.54 -15.25
N PRO A 136 36.22 -17.25 -16.38
CA PRO A 136 37.17 -18.36 -16.40
C PRO A 136 38.59 -17.85 -16.12
N TYR A 137 39.41 -18.70 -15.50
CA TYR A 137 40.82 -18.42 -15.22
C TYR A 137 41.66 -18.14 -16.49
N THR A 138 41.14 -18.47 -17.68
CA THR A 138 41.80 -18.26 -18.98
C THR A 138 41.35 -17.00 -19.72
N ARG A 139 40.27 -16.32 -19.28
CA ARG A 139 39.61 -15.27 -20.06
C ARG A 139 39.68 -13.91 -19.35
N ASN A 140 40.83 -13.23 -19.47
CA ASN A 140 41.13 -11.98 -18.75
C ASN A 140 40.73 -10.68 -19.49
N ARG A 141 39.93 -10.75 -20.56
CA ARG A 141 39.57 -9.58 -21.40
C ARG A 141 38.16 -9.02 -21.15
N LEU A 142 37.41 -9.58 -20.20
CA LEU A 142 36.07 -9.09 -19.89
C LEU A 142 36.19 -7.94 -18.89
N SER A 143 35.72 -6.74 -19.28
CA SER A 143 35.67 -5.61 -18.35
C SER A 143 34.56 -5.81 -17.33
N ALA A 144 34.70 -5.18 -16.16
CA ALA A 144 33.70 -5.21 -15.10
C ALA A 144 32.31 -4.73 -15.57
N GLY A 145 32.27 -3.73 -16.46
CA GLY A 145 31.02 -3.24 -17.06
C GLY A 145 30.31 -4.32 -17.88
N ARG A 146 31.04 -5.01 -18.77
CA ARG A 146 30.46 -6.09 -19.59
C ARG A 146 30.05 -7.31 -18.77
N LEU A 147 30.76 -7.59 -17.69
CA LEU A 147 30.37 -8.62 -16.74
C LEU A 147 29.03 -8.28 -16.08
N LYS A 148 28.84 -7.03 -15.65
CA LYS A 148 27.56 -6.56 -15.09
C LYS A 148 26.43 -6.70 -16.10
N ASP A 149 26.64 -6.26 -17.34
CA ASP A 149 25.63 -6.38 -18.41
C ASP A 149 25.24 -7.86 -18.65
N LEU A 150 26.22 -8.77 -18.62
CA LEU A 150 25.99 -10.19 -18.78
C LEU A 150 25.25 -10.82 -17.58
N MET A 151 25.54 -10.37 -16.36
CA MET A 151 24.78 -10.79 -15.17
C MET A 151 23.32 -10.35 -15.23
N LEU A 152 23.05 -9.14 -15.75
CA LEU A 152 21.70 -8.59 -15.88
C LEU A 152 20.90 -9.24 -17.03
N LEU A 153 21.57 -9.66 -18.11
CA LEU A 153 20.92 -10.37 -19.20
C LEU A 153 20.62 -11.84 -18.88
N GLY A 154 21.48 -12.46 -18.06
CA GLY A 154 21.37 -13.88 -17.68
C GLY A 154 20.59 -14.17 -16.40
N SER A 155 20.04 -13.15 -15.73
CA SER A 155 19.28 -13.26 -14.49
C SER A 155 17.82 -13.62 -14.70
#